data_AF-A0A3M3WQH5-F1
#
_entry.id   AF-A0A3M3WQH5-F1
#
_cell.length_a   1.000
_cell.length_b   1.000
_cell.length_c   1.000
_cell.angle_alpha   90.00
_cell.angle_beta   90.00
_cell.angle_gamma   90.00
#
_symmetry.space_group_name_H-M   'P 1'
#
loop_
_entity.id
_entity.type
_entity.pdbx_description
1 polymer ?
#
loop_
_entity_poly.entity_id
_entity_poly.type
_entity_poly.pdbx_seq_one_letter_code
_entity_poly.pdbx_strand_id
1 'polypeptide(L)'
;MARGAVQSSQGFVFNLSRPMFQDRRVRQALSLLWDFEWTNRQMMRNMYIRQNSFFSNSELAASELPTPAELKILEPLRGKVPDQVFDSVFETPKTDGTGFIRDKQLQALALMKEAGWTPKGDELVNAQGEPFSFTFLNAQTGFERMLLPYKRTLAQIGIHFDIRRIDAAQYLNRVMARDYDMIVTGYPVSTSPGAELYSSFGSKVAMDPGSSNYMALQDPAVDALIAGLLKADSKQTMTDYAHCLDRVLQWNYYWIPNYYPPGSSTVWWNRFGIPKIQASNNEAIETWWEISPTPLTNEQFAEKRGASATVSEMQ
;
A
#
# COMPACT_ATOMS: atom_id res chain seq x y z
N MET A 1 -11.77 -3.86 16.97
CA MET A 1 -12.90 -4.67 16.46
C MET A 1 -12.71 -4.89 14.97
N ALA A 2 -13.65 -5.55 14.27
CA ALA A 2 -13.72 -5.59 12.80
C ALA A 2 -12.43 -6.07 12.09
N ARG A 3 -11.82 -7.18 12.55
CA ARG A 3 -10.56 -7.69 11.97
C ARG A 3 -10.68 -8.09 10.49
N GLY A 4 -11.88 -8.42 10.03
CA GLY A 4 -12.17 -8.72 8.62
C GLY A 4 -12.53 -7.48 7.78
N ALA A 5 -12.47 -6.27 8.35
CA ALA A 5 -12.68 -5.05 7.59
C ALA A 5 -11.53 -4.84 6.61
N VAL A 6 -11.87 -4.61 5.34
CA VAL A 6 -10.90 -4.16 4.35
C VAL A 6 -10.19 -2.90 4.84
N GLN A 7 -8.91 -2.80 4.53
CA GLN A 7 -8.09 -1.67 4.94
C GLN A 7 -7.72 -0.84 3.73
N SER A 8 -7.82 0.49 3.84
CA SER A 8 -7.28 1.36 2.80
C SER A 8 -5.80 1.06 2.59
N SER A 9 -5.47 0.84 1.34
CA SER A 9 -4.12 0.61 0.86
C SER A 9 -3.37 1.94 0.83
N GLN A 10 -2.08 1.99 1.17
CA GLN A 10 -1.31 3.23 1.16
C GLN A 10 0.18 2.97 0.90
N GLY A 11 0.85 3.91 0.24
CA GLY A 11 2.25 3.73 -0.11
C GLY A 11 2.92 4.98 -0.62
N PHE A 12 4.24 4.88 -0.80
CA PHE A 12 4.99 5.88 -1.55
C PHE A 12 4.85 5.59 -3.03
N VAL A 13 4.18 6.48 -3.76
CA VAL A 13 3.93 6.32 -5.19
C VAL A 13 4.99 7.04 -6.01
N PHE A 14 5.51 6.35 -7.01
CA PHE A 14 6.40 6.95 -8.00
C PHE A 14 5.57 7.70 -9.04
N ASN A 15 5.95 8.92 -9.39
CA ASN A 15 5.40 9.58 -10.56
C ASN A 15 6.04 8.98 -11.81
N LEU A 16 5.30 8.12 -12.50
CA LEU A 16 5.75 7.40 -13.68
C LEU A 16 5.85 8.30 -14.92
N SER A 17 5.56 9.60 -14.83
CA SER A 17 5.95 10.55 -15.89
C SER A 17 7.43 10.96 -15.79
N ARG A 18 8.09 10.71 -14.65
CA ARG A 18 9.49 11.03 -14.43
C ARG A 18 10.40 9.97 -15.08
N PRO A 19 11.36 10.36 -15.95
CA PRO A 19 12.21 9.40 -16.67
C PRO A 19 12.96 8.42 -15.76
N MET A 20 13.43 8.89 -14.60
CA MET A 20 14.18 8.08 -13.63
C MET A 20 13.37 6.92 -13.02
N PHE A 21 12.03 6.99 -13.04
CA PHE A 21 11.15 5.96 -12.48
C PHE A 21 10.50 5.08 -13.54
N GLN A 22 10.85 5.24 -14.83
CA GLN A 22 10.28 4.40 -15.91
C GLN A 22 10.71 2.93 -15.78
N ASP A 23 11.97 2.69 -15.39
CA ASP A 23 12.50 1.34 -15.25
C ASP A 23 11.98 0.68 -13.97
N ARG A 24 11.30 -0.47 -14.14
CA ARG A 24 10.78 -1.28 -13.02
C ARG A 24 11.88 -1.68 -12.05
N ARG A 25 13.10 -1.95 -12.52
CA ARG A 25 14.24 -2.37 -11.68
C ARG A 25 14.68 -1.24 -10.76
N VAL A 26 14.59 0.01 -11.20
CA VAL A 26 14.83 1.18 -10.34
C VAL A 26 13.79 1.23 -9.23
N ARG A 27 12.49 1.12 -9.58
CA ARG A 27 11.42 1.13 -8.57
C ARG A 27 11.55 -0.02 -7.57
N GLN A 28 11.88 -1.23 -8.06
CA GLN A 28 12.16 -2.39 -7.23
C GLN A 28 13.37 -2.15 -6.29
N ALA A 29 14.45 -1.57 -6.80
CA ALA A 29 15.63 -1.22 -6.01
C ALA A 29 15.27 -0.25 -4.87
N LEU A 30 14.47 0.78 -5.16
CA LEU A 30 14.00 1.74 -4.16
C LEU A 30 13.11 1.07 -3.11
N SER A 31 12.22 0.16 -3.51
CA SER A 31 11.38 -0.63 -2.60
C SER A 31 12.19 -1.50 -1.62
N LEU A 32 13.33 -2.05 -2.04
CA LEU A 32 14.22 -2.86 -1.18
C LEU A 32 14.82 -2.04 -0.03
N LEU A 33 14.94 -0.73 -0.18
CA LEU A 33 15.64 0.17 0.73
C LEU A 33 14.74 0.74 1.82
N TRP A 34 13.44 0.43 1.78
CA TRP A 34 12.50 0.79 2.83
C TRP A 34 12.49 -0.27 3.94
N ASP A 35 13.11 0.06 5.07
CA ASP A 35 13.14 -0.78 6.26
C ASP A 35 11.85 -0.57 7.10
N PHE A 36 10.80 -1.31 6.73
CA PHE A 36 9.53 -1.28 7.45
C PHE A 36 9.67 -1.87 8.85
N GLU A 37 10.36 -3.00 9.01
CA GLU A 37 10.43 -3.70 10.30
C GLU A 37 11.10 -2.83 11.37
N TRP A 38 12.18 -2.12 11.03
CA TRP A 38 12.80 -1.15 11.92
C TRP A 38 11.84 -0.01 12.24
N THR A 39 11.18 0.55 11.23
CA THR A 39 10.25 1.68 11.41
C THR A 39 9.07 1.28 12.31
N ASN A 40 8.48 0.12 12.09
CA ASN A 40 7.38 -0.41 12.89
C ASN A 40 7.80 -0.64 14.34
N ARG A 41 8.99 -1.20 14.56
CA ARG A 41 9.52 -1.44 15.90
C ARG A 41 9.86 -0.16 16.64
N GLN A 42 10.60 0.75 16.00
CA GLN A 42 11.15 1.93 16.65
C GLN A 42 10.15 3.08 16.79
N MET A 43 9.21 3.20 15.85
CA MET A 43 8.33 4.37 15.76
C MET A 43 6.86 4.02 16.00
N MET A 44 6.44 2.82 15.60
CA MET A 44 5.03 2.44 15.60
C MET A 44 4.68 1.34 16.62
N ARG A 45 5.63 1.00 17.52
CA ARG A 45 5.47 0.02 18.60
C ARG A 45 4.98 -1.36 18.14
N ASN A 46 5.36 -1.77 16.92
CA ASN A 46 4.90 -3.00 16.27
C ASN A 46 3.37 -3.11 16.13
N MET A 47 2.64 -1.98 16.10
CA MET A 47 1.18 -1.99 16.03
C MET A 47 0.63 -2.17 14.61
N TYR A 48 1.47 -2.11 13.58
CA TYR A 48 1.02 -2.16 12.18
C TYR A 48 1.47 -3.42 11.46
N ILE A 49 0.70 -3.80 10.45
CA ILE A 49 0.98 -4.92 9.56
C ILE A 49 1.52 -4.36 8.24
N ARG A 50 2.60 -4.97 7.74
CA ARG A 50 3.14 -4.67 6.41
C ARG A 50 2.13 -5.07 5.35
N GLN A 51 1.79 -4.14 4.46
CA GLN A 51 0.85 -4.43 3.39
C GLN A 51 1.58 -5.01 2.17
N ASN A 52 0.96 -5.98 1.49
CA ASN A 52 1.50 -6.61 0.29
C ASN A 52 0.59 -6.45 -0.95
N SER A 53 -0.53 -5.72 -0.84
CA SER A 53 -1.58 -5.69 -1.86
C SER A 53 -2.24 -4.31 -1.97
N PHE A 54 -2.75 -3.98 -3.16
CA PHE A 54 -3.61 -2.83 -3.40
C PHE A 54 -5.03 -3.04 -2.87
N PHE A 55 -5.43 -4.28 -2.58
CA PHE A 55 -6.66 -4.66 -1.90
C PHE A 55 -6.37 -5.14 -0.47
N SER A 56 -5.69 -4.32 0.33
CA SER A 56 -5.23 -4.67 1.68
C SER A 56 -6.34 -5.25 2.58
N ASN A 57 -6.01 -6.36 3.26
CA ASN A 57 -6.90 -7.10 4.16
C ASN A 57 -8.25 -7.50 3.52
N SER A 58 -8.22 -7.97 2.27
CA SER A 58 -9.40 -8.33 1.47
C SER A 58 -9.26 -9.71 0.82
N GLU A 59 -10.38 -10.36 0.53
CA GLU A 59 -10.46 -11.54 -0.35
C GLU A 59 -9.99 -11.25 -1.78
N LEU A 60 -9.83 -9.97 -2.15
CA LEU A 60 -9.37 -9.53 -3.47
C LEU A 60 -7.84 -9.39 -3.56
N ALA A 61 -7.11 -9.66 -2.47
CA ALA A 61 -5.66 -9.59 -2.45
C ALA A 61 -5.04 -10.83 -3.09
N ALA A 62 -4.19 -10.63 -4.10
CA ALA A 62 -3.44 -11.70 -4.77
C ALA A 62 -2.32 -12.25 -3.88
N SER A 63 -2.68 -13.12 -2.93
CA SER A 63 -1.80 -13.67 -1.90
C SER A 63 -1.41 -15.14 -2.11
N GLU A 64 -1.95 -15.78 -3.13
CA GLU A 64 -1.63 -17.15 -3.53
C GLU A 64 -1.11 -17.19 -4.98
N LEU A 65 -0.76 -18.37 -5.51
CA LEU A 65 -0.42 -18.52 -6.92
C LEU A 65 -1.66 -18.36 -7.82
N PRO A 66 -1.51 -17.91 -9.08
CA PRO A 66 -2.63 -17.80 -9.99
C PRO A 66 -3.39 -19.12 -10.15
N THR A 67 -4.72 -19.07 -10.04
CA THR A 67 -5.58 -20.22 -10.37
C THR A 67 -5.60 -20.47 -11.88
N PRO A 68 -6.08 -21.64 -12.35
CA PRO A 68 -6.27 -21.86 -13.79
C PRO A 68 -7.22 -20.86 -14.46
N ALA A 69 -8.16 -20.26 -13.72
CA ALA A 69 -9.04 -19.21 -14.25
C ALA A 69 -8.28 -17.87 -14.38
N GLU A 70 -7.51 -17.49 -13.36
CA GLU A 70 -6.64 -16.31 -13.39
C GLU A 70 -5.59 -16.41 -14.50
N LEU A 71 -4.96 -17.58 -14.69
CA LEU A 71 -4.01 -17.79 -15.78
C LEU A 71 -4.64 -17.52 -17.15
N LYS A 72 -5.88 -17.97 -17.40
CA LYS A 72 -6.57 -17.67 -18.67
C LYS A 72 -6.75 -16.17 -18.90
N ILE A 73 -6.92 -15.38 -17.83
CA ILE A 73 -7.00 -13.91 -17.89
C ILE A 73 -5.61 -13.31 -18.16
N LEU A 74 -4.57 -13.86 -17.54
CA LEU A 74 -3.20 -13.33 -17.61
C LEU A 74 -2.46 -13.72 -18.89
N GLU A 75 -2.69 -14.90 -19.47
CA GLU A 75 -1.94 -15.39 -20.64
C GLU A 75 -1.92 -14.40 -21.83
N PRO A 76 -3.02 -13.71 -22.20
CA PRO A 76 -3.00 -12.67 -23.23
C PRO A 76 -2.09 -11.46 -22.92
N LEU A 77 -1.66 -11.31 -21.67
CA LEU A 77 -0.78 -10.24 -21.19
C LEU A 77 0.70 -10.69 -21.13
N ARG A 78 1.02 -11.95 -21.45
CA ARG A 78 2.40 -12.45 -21.42
C ARG A 78 3.31 -11.61 -22.32
N GLY A 79 4.48 -11.26 -21.79
CA GLY A 79 5.43 -10.33 -22.44
C GLY A 79 5.07 -8.85 -22.34
N LYS A 80 3.89 -8.49 -21.81
CA LYS A 80 3.50 -7.11 -21.48
C LYS A 80 3.57 -6.81 -19.99
N VAL A 81 3.49 -7.85 -19.16
CA VAL A 81 3.61 -7.78 -17.70
C VAL A 81 4.80 -8.61 -17.23
N PRO A 82 5.32 -8.38 -16.01
CA PRO A 82 6.41 -9.18 -15.44
C PRO A 82 6.10 -10.69 -15.45
N ASP A 83 7.08 -11.54 -15.75
CA ASP A 83 6.89 -13.00 -15.76
C ASP A 83 6.47 -13.56 -14.40
N GLN A 84 6.88 -12.90 -13.31
CA GLN A 84 6.49 -13.26 -11.94
C GLN A 84 4.98 -13.19 -11.68
N VAL A 85 4.22 -12.47 -12.53
CA VAL A 85 2.76 -12.44 -12.48
C VAL A 85 2.16 -13.84 -12.73
N PHE A 86 2.88 -14.76 -13.37
CA PHE A 86 2.34 -16.06 -13.76
C PHE A 86 2.66 -17.18 -12.76
N ASP A 87 3.72 -17.04 -11.96
CA ASP A 87 4.28 -18.17 -11.20
C ASP A 87 4.74 -17.82 -9.79
N SER A 88 4.59 -16.57 -9.36
CA SER A 88 5.14 -16.09 -8.09
C SER A 88 4.11 -15.28 -7.29
N VAL A 89 4.16 -15.46 -5.97
CA VAL A 89 3.44 -14.61 -5.01
C VAL A 89 4.33 -13.42 -4.66
N PHE A 90 3.79 -12.21 -4.78
CA PHE A 90 4.52 -11.01 -4.40
C PHE A 90 4.61 -10.92 -2.87
N GLU A 91 5.81 -10.64 -2.38
CA GLU A 91 6.02 -10.20 -1.00
C GLU A 91 6.81 -8.91 -0.99
N THR A 92 6.42 -7.98 -0.12
CA THR A 92 7.28 -6.82 0.14
C THR A 92 8.62 -7.26 0.74
N PRO A 93 9.72 -6.53 0.45
CA PRO A 93 11.01 -6.80 1.05
C PRO A 93 10.93 -6.81 2.57
N LYS A 94 11.36 -7.93 3.18
CA LYS A 94 11.47 -8.09 4.63
C LYS A 94 12.93 -7.89 5.07
N THR A 95 13.10 -7.18 6.17
CA THR A 95 14.37 -6.98 6.86
C THR A 95 14.33 -7.64 8.24
N ASP A 96 15.47 -7.70 8.93
CA ASP A 96 15.52 -8.16 10.33
C ASP A 96 15.13 -7.05 11.33
N GLY A 97 14.79 -5.86 10.82
CA GLY A 97 14.44 -4.68 11.60
C GLY A 97 15.58 -4.08 12.42
N THR A 98 16.84 -4.51 12.26
CA THR A 98 18.00 -3.96 12.97
C THR A 98 18.34 -2.54 12.52
N GLY A 99 17.91 -2.15 11.31
CA GLY A 99 18.32 -0.91 10.65
C GLY A 99 19.60 -1.06 9.82
N PHE A 100 20.19 -2.26 9.79
CA PHE A 100 21.34 -2.59 8.96
C PHE A 100 20.91 -3.55 7.84
N ILE A 101 20.61 -3.00 6.66
CA ILE A 101 20.02 -3.74 5.54
C ILE A 101 21.01 -3.96 4.39
N ARG A 102 22.24 -4.38 4.71
CA ARG A 102 23.34 -4.48 3.74
C ARG A 102 23.04 -5.44 2.58
N ASP A 103 22.35 -6.54 2.86
CA ASP A 103 21.90 -7.49 1.84
C ASP A 103 20.94 -6.82 0.84
N LYS A 104 19.99 -6.02 1.33
CA LYS A 104 19.04 -5.26 0.49
C LYS A 104 19.74 -4.16 -0.30
N GLN A 105 20.73 -3.49 0.29
CA GLN A 105 21.55 -2.50 -0.41
C GLN A 105 22.33 -3.10 -1.58
N LEU A 106 22.91 -4.29 -1.41
CA LEU A 106 23.61 -5.00 -2.48
C LEU A 106 22.67 -5.41 -3.61
N GLN A 107 21.48 -5.91 -3.28
CA GLN A 107 20.44 -6.24 -4.26
C GLN A 107 19.95 -4.99 -5.02
N ALA A 108 19.72 -3.89 -4.31
CA ALA A 108 19.33 -2.61 -4.91
C ALA A 108 20.42 -2.10 -5.86
N LEU A 109 21.70 -2.10 -5.45
CA LEU A 109 22.82 -1.70 -6.31
C LEU A 109 22.95 -2.56 -7.57
N ALA A 110 22.69 -3.87 -7.48
CA ALA A 110 22.69 -4.74 -8.65
C ALA A 110 21.58 -4.37 -9.64
N LEU A 111 20.35 -4.17 -9.16
CA LEU A 111 19.21 -3.73 -9.98
C LEU A 111 19.45 -2.34 -10.59
N MET A 112 19.99 -1.41 -9.82
CA MET A 112 20.35 -0.08 -10.30
C MET A 112 21.41 -0.15 -11.41
N LYS A 113 22.43 -1.01 -11.26
CA LYS A 113 23.45 -1.25 -12.28
C LYS A 113 22.87 -1.82 -13.57
N GLU A 114 21.96 -2.79 -13.47
CA GLU A 114 21.25 -3.35 -14.64
C GLU A 114 20.39 -2.30 -15.35
N ALA A 115 19.90 -1.30 -14.61
CA ALA A 115 19.17 -0.14 -15.12
C ALA A 115 20.09 1.01 -15.59
N GLY A 116 21.41 0.83 -15.61
CA GLY A 116 22.38 1.80 -16.14
C GLY A 116 22.88 2.84 -15.12
N TRP A 117 22.64 2.62 -13.83
CA TRP A 117 23.11 3.49 -12.75
C TRP A 117 24.32 2.88 -12.06
N THR A 118 25.43 3.64 -11.99
CA THR A 118 26.70 3.12 -11.46
C THR A 118 27.29 4.04 -10.40
N PRO A 119 27.97 3.48 -9.37
CA PRO A 119 28.65 4.31 -8.38
C PRO A 119 29.81 5.11 -9.00
N LYS A 120 29.88 6.40 -8.68
CA LYS A 120 30.98 7.31 -9.01
C LYS A 120 31.29 8.20 -7.81
N GLY A 121 32.33 7.84 -7.06
CA GLY A 121 32.58 8.47 -5.76
C GLY A 121 31.47 8.11 -4.76
N ASP A 122 30.92 9.11 -4.10
CA ASP A 122 29.82 8.95 -3.13
C ASP A 122 28.43 9.04 -3.78
N GLU A 123 28.35 9.17 -5.10
CA GLU A 123 27.09 9.32 -5.85
C GLU A 123 26.81 8.10 -6.74
N LEU A 124 25.53 7.84 -6.98
CA LEU A 124 25.06 6.93 -8.00
C LEU A 124 24.66 7.73 -9.24
N VAL A 125 25.30 7.48 -10.39
CA VAL A 125 25.13 8.30 -11.61
C VAL A 125 24.68 7.48 -12.82
N ASN A 126 23.99 8.12 -13.76
CA ASN A 126 23.67 7.53 -15.06
C ASN A 126 24.88 7.57 -16.02
N ALA A 127 24.69 7.11 -17.26
CA ALA A 127 25.72 7.13 -18.30
C ALA A 127 26.21 8.55 -18.67
N GLN A 128 25.40 9.58 -18.45
CA GLN A 128 25.73 10.99 -18.67
C GLN A 128 26.49 11.60 -17.47
N GLY A 129 26.64 10.86 -16.37
CA GLY A 129 27.26 11.34 -15.14
C GLY A 129 26.34 12.19 -14.27
N GLU A 130 25.04 12.18 -14.53
CA GLU A 130 24.04 12.88 -13.72
C GLU A 130 23.69 12.03 -12.49
N PRO A 131 23.64 12.62 -11.27
CA PRO A 131 23.33 11.90 -10.05
C PRO A 131 21.87 11.46 -9.98
N PHE A 132 21.61 10.29 -9.43
CA PHE A 132 20.26 9.82 -9.11
C PHE A 132 19.72 10.62 -7.92
N SER A 133 18.87 11.60 -8.23
CA SER A 133 18.27 12.49 -7.23
C SER A 133 16.78 12.62 -7.44
N PHE A 134 16.00 12.61 -6.36
CA PHE A 134 14.56 12.85 -6.42
C PHE A 134 14.00 13.44 -5.12
N THR A 135 12.88 14.14 -5.24
CA THR A 135 12.20 14.81 -4.13
C THR A 135 10.91 14.10 -3.72
N PHE A 136 10.80 13.81 -2.43
CA PHE A 136 9.54 13.48 -1.77
C PHE A 136 8.78 14.74 -1.38
N LEU A 137 7.62 14.95 -1.98
CA LEU A 137 6.74 16.06 -1.63
C LEU A 137 5.83 15.66 -0.47
N ASN A 138 5.81 16.47 0.59
CA ASN A 138 5.04 16.20 1.80
C ASN A 138 4.27 17.44 2.27
N ALA A 139 3.05 17.25 2.77
CA ALA A 139 2.27 18.27 3.47
C ALA A 139 1.93 17.88 4.92
N GLN A 140 2.22 16.64 5.32
CA GLN A 140 1.86 16.11 6.63
C GLN A 140 2.93 16.48 7.66
N THR A 141 2.51 17.15 8.74
CA THR A 141 3.41 17.49 9.85
C THR A 141 3.89 16.21 10.53
N GLY A 142 5.21 16.11 10.76
CA GLY A 142 5.83 14.98 11.46
C GLY A 142 6.08 13.73 10.59
N PHE A 143 5.55 13.66 9.36
CA PHE A 143 5.77 12.53 8.46
C PHE A 143 7.23 12.38 8.02
N GLU A 144 8.00 13.48 8.03
CA GLU A 144 9.45 13.48 7.81
C GLU A 144 10.20 12.51 8.74
N ARG A 145 9.71 12.27 9.96
CA ARG A 145 10.31 11.30 10.89
C ARG A 145 10.35 9.89 10.30
N MET A 146 9.33 9.53 9.51
CA MET A 146 9.24 8.23 8.83
C MET A 146 10.18 8.16 7.62
N LEU A 147 10.44 9.30 6.97
CA LEU A 147 11.24 9.39 5.75
C LEU A 147 12.74 9.55 6.02
N LEU A 148 13.15 10.09 7.18
CA LEU A 148 14.55 10.28 7.53
C LEU A 148 15.38 8.98 7.55
N PRO A 149 14.89 7.86 8.13
CA PRO A 149 15.58 6.57 8.04
C PRO A 149 15.78 6.13 6.58
N TYR A 150 14.76 6.29 5.75
CA TYR A 150 14.82 5.95 4.33
C TYR A 150 15.82 6.84 3.56
N LYS A 151 15.83 8.15 3.83
CA LYS A 151 16.84 9.09 3.32
C LYS A 151 18.26 8.61 3.62
N ARG A 152 18.51 8.20 4.86
CA ARG A 152 19.81 7.68 5.29
C ARG A 152 20.18 6.40 4.53
N THR A 153 19.24 5.47 4.37
CA THR A 153 19.48 4.21 3.64
C THR A 153 19.80 4.45 2.17
N LEU A 154 19.08 5.38 1.52
CA LEU A 154 19.33 5.77 0.12
C LEU A 154 20.71 6.43 -0.03
N ALA A 155 21.07 7.35 0.86
CA ALA A 155 22.37 8.02 0.84
C ALA A 155 23.55 7.06 0.98
N GLN A 156 23.39 5.96 1.73
CA GLN A 156 24.43 4.93 1.89
C GLN A 156 24.79 4.19 0.60
N ILE A 157 23.95 4.27 -0.44
CA ILE A 157 24.24 3.72 -1.78
C ILE A 157 24.37 4.82 -2.84
N GLY A 158 24.55 6.07 -2.43
CA GLY A 158 24.80 7.22 -3.30
C GLY A 158 23.55 7.82 -3.96
N ILE A 159 22.34 7.52 -3.46
CA ILE A 159 21.10 8.12 -3.95
C ILE A 159 20.77 9.37 -3.15
N HIS A 160 20.57 10.50 -3.85
CA HIS A 160 20.12 11.74 -3.23
C HIS A 160 18.60 11.77 -3.11
N PHE A 161 18.11 11.92 -1.87
CA PHE A 161 16.69 11.93 -1.57
C PHE A 161 16.34 13.15 -0.72
N ASP A 162 15.57 14.06 -1.30
CA ASP A 162 15.15 15.27 -0.63
C ASP A 162 13.71 15.18 -0.14
N ILE A 163 13.47 15.72 1.06
CA ILE A 163 12.14 15.75 1.68
C ILE A 163 11.70 17.21 1.68
N ARG A 164 10.70 17.53 0.86
CA ARG A 164 10.19 18.89 0.72
C ARG A 164 8.83 19.00 1.39
N ARG A 165 8.80 19.66 2.55
CA ARG A 165 7.54 20.00 3.24
C ARG A 165 7.01 21.33 2.76
N ILE A 166 5.75 21.37 2.33
CA ILE A 166 5.04 22.58 1.89
C ILE A 166 3.64 22.64 2.52
N ASP A 167 3.00 23.80 2.44
CA ASP A 167 1.62 23.94 2.90
C ASP A 167 0.61 23.17 2.02
N ALA A 168 -0.58 22.95 2.55
CA ALA A 168 -1.61 22.13 1.90
C ALA A 168 -2.07 22.69 0.55
N ALA A 169 -2.13 24.02 0.38
CA ALA A 169 -2.57 24.63 -0.86
C ALA A 169 -1.52 24.45 -1.96
N GLN A 170 -0.24 24.69 -1.64
CA GLN A 170 0.86 24.40 -2.56
C GLN A 170 0.97 22.90 -2.89
N TYR A 171 0.74 22.04 -1.91
CA TYR A 171 0.76 20.58 -2.11
C TYR A 171 -0.32 20.16 -3.08
N LEU A 172 -1.56 20.59 -2.87
CA LEU A 172 -2.66 20.28 -3.78
C LEU A 172 -2.33 20.76 -5.19
N ASN A 173 -1.92 22.01 -5.37
CA ASN A 173 -1.59 22.55 -6.69
C ASN A 173 -0.51 21.73 -7.42
N ARG A 174 0.56 21.34 -6.73
CA ARG A 174 1.63 20.50 -7.29
C ARG A 174 1.14 19.09 -7.61
N VAL A 175 0.34 18.49 -6.74
CA VAL A 175 -0.19 17.14 -6.94
C VAL A 175 -1.17 17.09 -8.12
N MET A 176 -2.08 18.06 -8.22
CA MET A 176 -3.01 18.17 -9.35
C MET A 176 -2.26 18.40 -10.67
N ALA A 177 -1.16 19.16 -10.64
CA ALA A 177 -0.30 19.39 -11.81
C ALA A 177 0.68 18.23 -12.13
N ARG A 178 0.69 17.14 -11.35
CA ARG A 178 1.68 16.06 -11.43
C ARG A 178 3.13 16.53 -11.28
N ASP A 179 3.35 17.66 -10.59
CA ASP A 179 4.66 18.24 -10.33
C ASP A 179 5.28 17.77 -8.99
N TYR A 180 5.67 16.51 -8.97
CA TYR A 180 6.39 15.84 -7.90
C TYR A 180 7.17 14.64 -8.45
N ASP A 181 8.12 14.11 -7.69
CA ASP A 181 8.79 12.86 -8.04
C ASP A 181 8.15 11.69 -7.28
N MET A 182 8.01 11.84 -5.95
CA MET A 182 7.40 10.84 -5.08
C MET A 182 6.50 11.51 -4.03
N ILE A 183 5.37 10.88 -3.70
CA ILE A 183 4.46 11.29 -2.62
C ILE A 183 3.95 10.08 -1.85
N VAL A 184 3.33 10.31 -0.69
CA VAL A 184 2.47 9.31 -0.06
C VAL A 184 1.03 9.50 -0.52
N THR A 185 0.35 8.41 -0.86
CA THR A 185 -1.09 8.42 -1.12
C THR A 185 -1.75 7.13 -0.62
N GLY A 186 -3.07 7.14 -0.57
CA GLY A 186 -3.89 5.98 -0.25
C GLY A 186 -4.94 5.70 -1.33
N TYR A 187 -5.28 4.42 -1.46
CA TYR A 187 -6.35 3.93 -2.32
C TYR A 187 -7.42 3.28 -1.45
N PRO A 188 -8.67 3.77 -1.49
CA PRO A 188 -9.79 3.11 -0.82
C PRO A 188 -9.95 1.68 -1.33
N VAL A 189 -10.20 0.74 -0.42
CA VAL A 189 -10.46 -0.65 -0.77
C VAL A 189 -11.94 -0.95 -0.53
N SER A 190 -12.57 -1.55 -1.52
CA SER A 190 -13.95 -2.05 -1.48
C SER A 190 -13.93 -3.57 -1.63
N THR A 191 -14.90 -4.27 -1.01
CA THR A 191 -15.15 -5.70 -1.27
C THR A 191 -15.78 -5.95 -2.64
N SER A 192 -16.24 -4.89 -3.31
CA SER A 192 -16.81 -4.90 -4.66
C SER A 192 -16.32 -3.66 -5.39
N PRO A 193 -15.07 -3.66 -5.88
CA PRO A 193 -14.52 -2.52 -6.60
C PRO A 193 -15.23 -2.32 -7.94
N GLY A 194 -15.26 -1.08 -8.41
CA GLY A 194 -15.96 -0.67 -9.62
C GLY A 194 -15.22 0.40 -10.40
N ALA A 195 -15.99 1.37 -10.93
CA ALA A 195 -15.47 2.40 -11.83
C ALA A 195 -14.45 3.35 -11.18
N GLU A 196 -14.38 3.43 -9.85
CA GLU A 196 -13.37 4.17 -9.12
C GLU A 196 -11.93 3.68 -9.40
N LEU A 197 -11.77 2.43 -9.86
CA LEU A 197 -10.47 1.90 -10.31
C LEU A 197 -9.92 2.68 -11.51
N TYR A 198 -10.77 3.17 -12.42
CA TYR A 198 -10.30 4.01 -13.53
C TYR A 198 -9.74 5.33 -13.03
N SER A 199 -10.36 5.96 -12.03
CA SER A 199 -9.84 7.19 -11.42
C SER A 199 -8.44 6.96 -10.83
N SER A 200 -8.20 5.77 -10.25
CA SER A 200 -6.97 5.47 -9.53
C SER A 200 -5.84 4.96 -10.42
N PHE A 201 -6.16 4.18 -11.46
CA PHE A 201 -5.17 3.43 -12.24
C PHE A 201 -5.36 3.52 -13.77
N GLY A 202 -6.45 4.12 -14.25
CA GLY A 202 -6.75 4.17 -15.69
C GLY A 202 -5.83 5.10 -16.47
N SER A 203 -5.34 4.64 -17.62
CA SER A 203 -4.36 5.39 -18.43
C SER A 203 -4.90 6.72 -18.96
N LYS A 204 -6.20 6.77 -19.29
CA LYS A 204 -6.85 7.97 -19.86
C LYS A 204 -6.86 9.16 -18.92
N VAL A 205 -6.86 8.92 -17.62
CA VAL A 205 -6.95 9.96 -16.58
C VAL A 205 -5.62 10.21 -15.88
N ALA A 206 -4.52 9.58 -16.33
CA ALA A 206 -3.20 9.67 -15.71
C ALA A 206 -2.72 11.12 -15.48
N MET A 207 -3.01 11.99 -16.44
CA MET A 207 -2.64 13.41 -16.42
C MET A 207 -3.82 14.34 -16.14
N ASP A 208 -5.01 13.79 -15.85
CA ASP A 208 -6.17 14.60 -15.47
C ASP A 208 -5.95 15.17 -14.06
N PRO A 209 -6.00 16.51 -13.88
CA PRO A 209 -5.87 17.12 -12.56
C PRO A 209 -6.89 16.60 -11.56
N GLY A 210 -8.10 16.22 -11.98
CA GLY A 210 -9.16 15.73 -11.10
C GLY A 210 -9.03 14.26 -10.71
N SER A 211 -8.11 13.49 -11.32
CA SER A 211 -8.00 12.06 -11.05
C SER A 211 -7.11 11.75 -9.84
N SER A 212 -7.39 10.59 -9.22
CA SER A 212 -6.58 9.99 -8.15
C SER A 212 -5.40 9.16 -8.67
N ASN A 213 -5.15 9.14 -9.99
CA ASN A 213 -4.00 8.47 -10.60
C ASN A 213 -2.74 9.33 -10.41
N TYR A 214 -2.29 9.41 -9.16
CA TYR A 214 -1.08 10.13 -8.76
C TYR A 214 0.22 9.41 -9.14
N MET A 215 0.13 8.19 -9.67
CA MET A 215 1.28 7.55 -10.30
C MET A 215 1.51 8.05 -11.73
N ALA A 216 0.57 8.81 -12.31
CA ALA A 216 0.51 9.06 -13.74
C ALA A 216 0.62 7.74 -14.55
N LEU A 217 0.02 6.67 -14.02
CA LEU A 217 0.10 5.33 -14.57
C LEU A 217 -0.62 5.26 -15.91
N GLN A 218 0.08 4.76 -16.92
CA GLN A 218 -0.46 4.46 -18.24
C GLN A 218 -0.01 3.06 -18.64
N ASP A 219 -0.84 2.05 -18.35
CA ASP A 219 -0.56 0.65 -18.66
C ASP A 219 -1.81 0.00 -19.31
N PRO A 220 -1.74 -0.37 -20.61
CA PRO A 220 -2.83 -1.06 -21.29
C PRO A 220 -3.23 -2.41 -20.67
N ALA A 221 -2.31 -3.12 -20.01
CA ALA A 221 -2.62 -4.36 -19.30
C ALA A 221 -3.48 -4.08 -18.08
N VAL A 222 -3.15 -3.03 -17.32
CA VAL A 222 -3.96 -2.54 -16.18
C VAL A 222 -5.35 -2.11 -16.67
N ASP A 223 -5.43 -1.32 -17.75
CA ASP A 223 -6.73 -0.92 -18.33
C ASP A 223 -7.59 -2.12 -18.74
N ALA A 224 -6.98 -3.15 -19.35
CA ALA A 224 -7.69 -4.36 -19.78
C ALA A 224 -8.23 -5.16 -18.59
N LEU A 225 -7.47 -5.26 -17.50
CA LEU A 225 -7.89 -5.96 -16.28
C LEU A 225 -9.02 -5.22 -15.56
N ILE A 226 -8.93 -3.89 -15.47
CA ILE A 226 -10.03 -3.06 -14.95
C ILE A 226 -11.28 -3.24 -15.80
N ALA A 227 -11.16 -3.18 -17.14
CA ALA A 227 -12.29 -3.38 -18.03
C ALA A 227 -12.94 -4.77 -17.90
N GLY A 228 -12.13 -5.81 -17.67
CA GLY A 228 -12.61 -7.16 -17.41
C GLY A 228 -13.34 -7.28 -16.08
N LEU A 229 -12.77 -6.70 -15.01
CA LEU A 229 -13.39 -6.65 -13.68
C LEU A 229 -14.78 -6.03 -13.73
N LEU A 230 -14.94 -4.88 -14.40
CA LEU A 230 -16.24 -4.19 -14.50
C LEU A 230 -17.26 -4.94 -15.37
N LYS A 231 -16.81 -5.83 -16.26
CA LYS A 231 -17.69 -6.64 -17.11
C LYS A 231 -18.04 -7.99 -16.48
N ALA A 232 -17.44 -8.33 -15.34
CA ALA A 232 -17.70 -9.58 -14.65
C ALA A 232 -19.18 -9.71 -14.28
N ASP A 233 -19.76 -10.86 -14.61
CA ASP A 233 -21.16 -11.21 -14.37
C ASP A 233 -21.36 -12.06 -13.10
N SER A 234 -20.27 -12.35 -12.38
CA SER A 234 -20.29 -13.12 -11.14
C SER A 234 -19.24 -12.62 -10.15
N LYS A 235 -19.46 -12.87 -8.85
CA LYS A 235 -18.48 -12.55 -7.80
C LYS A 235 -17.13 -13.22 -8.08
N GLN A 236 -17.14 -14.50 -8.49
CA GLN A 236 -15.91 -15.25 -8.74
C GLN A 236 -15.11 -14.64 -9.90
N THR A 237 -15.76 -14.33 -11.03
CA THR A 237 -15.10 -13.69 -12.17
C THR A 237 -14.51 -12.33 -11.78
N MET A 238 -15.23 -11.53 -10.99
CA MET A 238 -14.72 -10.25 -10.48
C MET A 238 -13.49 -10.43 -9.59
N THR A 239 -13.52 -11.42 -8.68
CA THR A 239 -12.39 -11.77 -7.82
C THR A 239 -11.18 -12.22 -8.63
N ASP A 240 -11.35 -13.08 -9.64
CA ASP A 240 -10.26 -13.53 -10.50
C ASP A 240 -9.60 -12.33 -11.23
N TYR A 241 -10.39 -11.39 -11.77
CA TYR A 241 -9.85 -10.15 -12.36
C TYR A 241 -9.18 -9.25 -11.32
N ALA A 242 -9.71 -9.15 -10.11
CA ALA A 242 -9.11 -8.36 -9.04
C ALA A 242 -7.74 -8.94 -8.63
N HIS A 243 -7.61 -10.27 -8.51
CA HIS A 243 -6.33 -10.93 -8.26
C HIS A 243 -5.33 -10.66 -9.39
N CYS A 244 -5.76 -10.77 -10.65
CA CYS A 244 -4.90 -10.47 -11.80
C CYS A 244 -4.43 -9.01 -11.79
N LEU A 245 -5.34 -8.06 -11.53
CA LEU A 245 -5.04 -6.63 -11.43
C LEU A 245 -4.04 -6.34 -10.31
N ASP A 246 -4.31 -6.84 -9.10
CA ASP A 246 -3.45 -6.66 -7.93
C ASP A 246 -2.04 -7.17 -8.20
N ARG A 247 -1.92 -8.39 -8.76
CA ARG A 247 -0.64 -9.01 -9.09
C ARG A 247 0.16 -8.21 -10.12
N VAL A 248 -0.49 -7.70 -11.16
CA VAL A 248 0.16 -6.83 -12.17
C VAL A 248 0.63 -5.51 -11.55
N LEU A 249 -0.17 -4.88 -10.70
CA LEU A 249 0.23 -3.65 -10.00
C LEU A 249 1.41 -3.89 -9.04
N GLN A 250 1.38 -4.99 -8.28
CA GLN A 250 2.42 -5.40 -7.34
C GLN A 250 3.76 -5.64 -8.04
N TRP A 251 3.80 -6.53 -9.03
CA TRP A 251 5.04 -6.93 -9.70
C TRP A 251 5.65 -5.83 -10.58
N ASN A 252 4.87 -4.80 -10.91
CA ASN A 252 5.39 -3.60 -11.57
C ASN A 252 6.00 -2.57 -10.60
N TYR A 253 5.94 -2.78 -9.28
CA TYR A 253 6.54 -1.87 -8.30
C TYR A 253 6.14 -0.40 -8.52
N TYR A 254 4.89 -0.11 -8.86
CA TYR A 254 4.44 1.28 -9.06
C TYR A 254 4.42 2.11 -7.77
N TRP A 255 4.53 1.43 -6.63
CA TRP A 255 4.64 2.04 -5.33
C TRP A 255 5.54 1.21 -4.39
N ILE A 256 5.93 1.84 -3.28
CA ILE A 256 6.45 1.18 -2.09
C ILE A 256 5.28 1.04 -1.12
N PRO A 257 4.71 -0.16 -0.90
CA PRO A 257 3.60 -0.32 0.01
C PRO A 257 4.02 0.10 1.43
N ASN A 258 3.10 0.66 2.23
CA ASN A 258 3.38 1.05 3.62
C ASN A 258 2.89 -0.03 4.58
N TYR A 259 1.76 0.21 5.24
CA TYR A 259 1.21 -0.64 6.29
C TYR A 259 -0.27 -0.31 6.58
N TYR A 260 -0.95 -1.17 7.33
CA TYR A 260 -2.31 -0.94 7.83
C TYR A 260 -2.45 -1.46 9.28
N PRO A 261 -3.39 -0.93 10.08
CA PRO A 261 -3.61 -1.42 11.44
C PRO A 261 -4.31 -2.80 11.42
N PRO A 262 -4.09 -3.69 12.41
CA PRO A 262 -4.71 -5.01 12.48
C PRO A 262 -6.25 -5.01 12.66
N GLY A 263 -6.86 -3.82 12.69
CA GLY A 263 -8.27 -3.55 12.89
C GLY A 263 -8.45 -2.16 13.50
N SER A 264 -9.69 -1.77 13.78
CA SER A 264 -9.94 -0.48 14.41
C SER A 264 -9.79 -0.56 15.92
N SER A 265 -9.13 0.47 16.49
CA SER A 265 -9.09 0.69 17.93
C SER A 265 -10.31 1.51 18.35
N THR A 266 -11.13 0.95 19.22
CA THR A 266 -12.31 1.62 19.76
C THR A 266 -12.33 1.51 21.28
N VAL A 267 -12.87 2.55 21.92
CA VAL A 267 -13.08 2.63 23.37
C VAL A 267 -14.50 3.10 23.62
N TRP A 268 -15.15 2.51 24.62
CA TRP A 268 -16.51 2.86 25.00
C TRP A 268 -16.71 2.67 26.50
N TRP A 269 -17.73 3.33 27.03
CA TRP A 269 -18.12 3.15 28.43
C TRP A 269 -18.75 1.78 28.62
N ASN A 270 -18.48 1.16 29.77
CA ASN A 270 -19.08 -0.07 30.26
C ASN A 270 -20.58 0.10 30.59
N ARG A 271 -21.40 0.40 29.57
CA ARG A 271 -22.83 0.65 29.68
C ARG A 271 -23.62 0.23 28.44
N PHE A 272 -22.95 -0.36 27.47
CA PHE A 272 -23.54 -0.82 26.21
C PHE A 272 -23.40 -2.35 26.08
N GLY A 273 -24.48 -3.00 25.68
CA GLY A 273 -24.49 -4.39 25.22
C GLY A 273 -24.11 -4.45 23.74
N ILE A 274 -23.39 -5.51 23.35
CA ILE A 274 -22.92 -5.76 21.99
C ILE A 274 -23.49 -7.11 21.53
N PRO A 275 -23.95 -7.25 20.26
CA PRO A 275 -24.40 -8.55 19.75
C PRO A 275 -23.33 -9.64 19.88
N LYS A 276 -23.74 -10.89 20.18
CA LYS A 276 -22.81 -12.05 20.18
C LYS A 276 -22.18 -12.27 18.81
N ILE A 277 -22.99 -12.14 17.77
CA ILE A 277 -22.56 -12.21 16.38
C ILE A 277 -22.30 -10.77 15.95
N GLN A 278 -21.05 -10.36 16.01
CA GLN A 278 -20.63 -9.05 15.54
C GLN A 278 -20.49 -9.05 14.02
N ALA A 279 -20.64 -7.86 13.43
CA ALA A 279 -20.28 -7.67 12.03
C ALA A 279 -18.80 -8.02 11.82
N SER A 280 -18.50 -8.71 10.72
CA SER A 280 -17.13 -9.12 10.40
C SER A 280 -16.26 -7.95 9.91
N ASN A 281 -16.89 -6.91 9.38
CA ASN A 281 -16.27 -5.83 8.61
C ASN A 281 -16.45 -4.42 9.19
N ASN A 282 -17.10 -4.26 10.34
CA ASN A 282 -17.32 -2.98 11.00
C ASN A 282 -17.54 -3.20 12.51
N GLU A 283 -17.31 -2.19 13.34
CA GLU A 283 -17.72 -2.15 14.74
C GLU A 283 -19.25 -2.25 14.91
N ALA A 284 -19.99 -1.77 13.91
CA ALA A 284 -21.45 -1.79 13.84
C ALA A 284 -22.11 -1.26 15.13
N ILE A 285 -21.68 -0.09 15.61
CA ILE A 285 -22.12 0.50 16.88
C ILE A 285 -23.62 0.75 16.95
N GLU A 286 -24.27 0.89 15.80
CA GLU A 286 -25.72 1.00 15.64
C GLU A 286 -26.48 -0.26 16.05
N THR A 287 -25.78 -1.40 16.17
CA THR A 287 -26.36 -2.66 16.64
C THR A 287 -26.30 -2.82 18.16
N TRP A 288 -25.67 -1.87 18.85
CA TRP A 288 -25.49 -1.90 20.30
C TRP A 288 -26.71 -1.30 21.00
N TRP A 289 -26.93 -1.65 22.27
CA TRP A 289 -28.03 -1.12 23.07
C TRP A 289 -27.54 -0.71 24.47
N GLU A 290 -28.24 0.25 25.06
CA GLU A 290 -27.95 0.65 26.44
C GLU A 290 -28.34 -0.48 27.42
N ILE A 291 -27.41 -0.85 28.30
CA ILE A 291 -27.68 -1.75 29.44
C ILE A 291 -27.64 -1.00 30.78
N SER A 292 -27.14 0.25 30.78
CA SER A 292 -27.10 1.12 31.95
C SER A 292 -27.10 2.61 31.55
N PRO A 293 -27.85 3.47 32.25
CA PRO A 293 -27.84 4.92 32.03
C PRO A 293 -26.55 5.61 32.52
N THR A 294 -25.70 4.90 33.26
CA THR A 294 -24.39 5.36 33.73
C THR A 294 -23.31 4.30 33.50
N PRO A 295 -22.03 4.68 33.33
CA PRO A 295 -20.93 3.71 33.24
C PRO A 295 -20.86 2.82 34.48
N LEU A 296 -20.75 1.51 34.26
CA LEU A 296 -20.60 0.50 35.31
C LEU A 296 -19.12 0.23 35.60
N THR A 297 -18.81 -0.30 36.79
CA THR A 297 -17.50 -0.91 37.04
C THR A 297 -17.31 -2.17 36.18
N ASN A 298 -16.07 -2.66 36.03
CA ASN A 298 -15.81 -3.88 35.26
C ASN A 298 -16.60 -5.10 35.80
N GLU A 299 -16.69 -5.25 37.12
CA GLU A 299 -17.44 -6.33 37.79
C GLU A 299 -18.95 -6.22 37.52
N GLN A 300 -19.53 -5.05 37.75
CA GLN A 300 -20.95 -4.77 37.48
C GLN A 300 -21.30 -4.96 36.00
N PHE A 301 -20.40 -4.55 35.11
CA PHE A 301 -20.56 -4.73 33.68
C PHE A 301 -20.54 -6.22 33.32
N ALA A 302 -19.58 -6.99 33.84
CA ALA A 302 -19.49 -8.44 33.60
C ALA A 302 -20.77 -9.19 34.03
N GLU A 303 -21.34 -8.84 35.19
CA GLU A 303 -22.60 -9.42 35.67
C GLU A 303 -23.79 -9.05 34.78
N LYS A 304 -23.90 -7.77 34.39
CA LYS A 304 -25.03 -7.27 33.61
C LYS A 304 -24.98 -7.61 32.12
N ARG A 305 -23.80 -7.90 31.59
CA ARG A 305 -23.61 -8.06 30.15
C ARG A 305 -24.25 -9.33 29.60
N GLY A 306 -24.44 -10.37 30.42
CA GLY A 306 -25.22 -11.56 30.08
C GLY A 306 -24.92 -12.12 28.68
N ALA A 307 -25.93 -12.16 27.80
CA ALA A 307 -25.81 -12.62 26.42
C ALA A 307 -24.98 -11.70 25.48
N SER A 308 -24.22 -10.73 25.98
CA SER A 308 -23.50 -9.71 25.18
C SER A 308 -21.98 -9.77 25.37
N ALA A 309 -21.47 -10.75 26.12
CA ALA A 309 -20.04 -10.94 26.36
C ALA A 309 -19.33 -11.41 25.09
N THR A 310 -18.20 -10.78 24.73
CA THR A 310 -17.38 -11.30 23.63
C THR A 310 -16.53 -12.48 24.13
N VAL A 311 -16.18 -13.39 23.23
CA VAL A 311 -15.40 -14.60 23.57
C VAL A 311 -14.08 -14.27 24.28
N SER A 312 -13.43 -13.15 23.92
CA SER A 312 -12.18 -12.68 24.53
C SER A 312 -12.34 -12.10 25.94
N GLU A 313 -13.57 -11.88 26.41
CA GLU A 313 -13.87 -11.34 27.74
C GLU A 313 -14.47 -12.41 28.68
N MET A 314 -14.68 -13.63 28.16
CA MET A 314 -15.14 -14.80 28.91
C MET A 314 -14.00 -15.74 29.32
N GLN A 315 -12.76 -15.40 28.93
CA GLN A 315 -11.50 -16.08 29.29
C GLN A 315 -10.66 -15.15 30.16
#